data_AF-A0A9Q4FJN2-F1
#
_entry.id   AF-A0A9Q4FJN2-F1
#
_cell.length_a   1.000
_cell.length_b   1.000
_cell.length_c   1.000
_cell.angle_alpha   90.00
_cell.angle_beta   90.00
_cell.angle_gamma   90.00
#
_symmetry.space_group_name_H-M   'P 1'
#
loop_
_entity.id
_entity.type
_entity.pdbx_description
1 polymer ?
#
loop_
_entity_poly.entity_id
_entity_poly.type
_entity_poly.pdbx_seq_one_letter_code
_entity_poly.pdbx_strand_id
1 'polypeptide(L)'
;MQAWQVTQVMAAYDPLDPGSVAVAALPVQRRTRRVAVARQCEFFGDEQAQAAYLKTLEALQSDPLVTLKPVDFEVFAEAAALLYQGPWVAERRAAIGRFFDTHVTEIHPVVGGIVQSAASFDAVDTFNARYRLAELTRAAQQLLADVDVLVVPTAPCMPTIDAVLENPIELNSQLGYYTNFVNLMNMCAIAVPALRRADGLPAGITLIGPAGADQRLAEMAAAWQPLFGQADQSEAVAMAPLPCNSPTVQVAVVGAHLVGQPLNWQLLEGGARLLRTTTTSADYRLYALAGTSPPKPGLVRVLAEGTSIEVEVWEMPLSQFGAFVAAIPAPLGIGSLQLADGQWVKGFICEPGGLEGALDITDFKGWRAYRAAQTSSSIAH
;
A
#
# COMPACT_ATOMS: atom_id res chain seq x y z
N MET A 1 -5.61 -11.05 -4.14
CA MET A 1 -6.93 -10.45 -4.33
C MET A 1 -7.82 -10.69 -3.13
N GLN A 2 -8.01 -11.95 -2.69
CA GLN A 2 -8.88 -12.29 -1.56
C GLN A 2 -8.53 -11.53 -0.25
N ALA A 3 -7.26 -11.49 0.15
CA ALA A 3 -6.86 -10.76 1.37
C ALA A 3 -7.22 -9.27 1.32
N TRP A 4 -6.95 -8.60 0.19
CA TRP A 4 -7.26 -7.17 0.02
C TRP A 4 -8.76 -6.90 0.04
N GLN A 5 -9.56 -7.75 -0.60
CA GLN A 5 -11.03 -7.65 -0.55
C GLN A 5 -11.58 -7.76 0.87
N VAL A 6 -11.02 -8.67 1.68
CA VAL A 6 -11.37 -8.79 3.11
C VAL A 6 -11.04 -7.49 3.85
N THR A 7 -9.85 -6.92 3.63
CA THR A 7 -9.47 -5.62 4.23
C THR A 7 -10.43 -4.51 3.83
N GLN A 8 -10.87 -4.43 2.57
CA GLN A 8 -11.84 -3.41 2.13
C GLN A 8 -13.19 -3.49 2.85
N VAL A 9 -13.61 -4.69 3.27
CA VAL A 9 -14.86 -4.90 4.02
C VAL A 9 -14.68 -4.56 5.49
N MET A 10 -13.53 -4.91 6.08
CA MET A 10 -13.28 -4.75 7.52
C MET A 10 -12.76 -3.37 7.91
N ALA A 11 -12.09 -2.66 7.00
CA ALA A 11 -11.47 -1.36 7.27
C ALA A 11 -12.53 -0.26 7.35
N ALA A 12 -13.11 -0.09 8.54
CA ALA A 12 -14.03 0.98 8.87
C ALA A 12 -13.73 1.51 10.28
N TYR A 13 -14.04 2.79 10.49
CA TYR A 13 -14.03 3.36 11.83
C TYR A 13 -15.25 2.84 12.61
N ASP A 14 -15.02 2.33 13.81
CA ASP A 14 -16.08 1.91 14.72
C ASP A 14 -16.13 2.86 15.92
N PRO A 15 -17.16 3.72 16.04
CA PRO A 15 -17.28 4.65 17.17
C PRO A 15 -17.53 3.95 18.51
N LEU A 16 -17.82 2.65 18.53
CA LEU A 16 -18.04 1.88 19.76
C LEU A 16 -16.75 1.25 20.32
N ASP A 17 -15.70 1.15 19.49
CA ASP A 17 -14.40 0.63 19.92
C ASP A 17 -13.46 1.80 20.29
N PRO A 18 -13.06 1.95 21.57
CA PRO A 18 -12.14 3.01 21.98
C PRO A 18 -10.74 2.88 21.37
N GLY A 19 -10.38 1.70 20.85
CA GLY A 19 -9.15 1.47 20.09
C GLY A 19 -9.25 1.80 18.60
N SER A 20 -10.45 2.10 18.08
CA SER A 20 -10.64 2.42 16.66
C SER A 20 -10.06 3.79 16.34
N VAL A 21 -9.29 3.86 15.25
CA VAL A 21 -8.63 5.09 14.80
C VAL A 21 -8.98 5.34 13.34
N ALA A 22 -9.32 6.58 13.00
CA ALA A 22 -9.39 7.03 11.62
C ALA A 22 -7.97 7.19 11.06
N VAL A 23 -7.48 6.17 10.35
CA VAL A 23 -6.17 6.18 9.72
C VAL A 23 -6.28 6.76 8.31
N ALA A 24 -5.44 7.76 7.99
CA ALA A 24 -5.34 8.28 6.64
C ALA A 24 -4.63 7.26 5.73
N ALA A 25 -5.34 6.73 4.74
CA ALA A 25 -4.77 5.79 3.80
C ALA A 25 -3.70 6.47 2.93
N LEU A 26 -2.53 5.83 2.84
CA LEU A 26 -1.46 6.23 1.94
C LEU A 26 -1.67 5.49 0.61
N PRO A 27 -1.70 6.22 -0.52
CA PRO A 27 -1.94 5.62 -1.82
C PRO A 27 -0.75 4.76 -2.27
N VAL A 28 -1.00 3.99 -3.33
CA VAL A 28 0.02 3.20 -4.03
C VAL A 28 1.14 4.08 -4.59
N GLN A 29 2.28 3.48 -4.92
CA GLN A 29 3.46 4.17 -5.46
C GLN A 29 4.05 3.33 -6.59
N ARG A 30 3.96 3.83 -7.83
CA ARG A 30 4.24 3.07 -9.07
C ARG A 30 5.50 3.51 -9.83
N ARG A 31 6.32 4.36 -9.21
CA ARG A 31 7.57 4.86 -9.81
C ARG A 31 8.77 4.05 -9.35
N THR A 32 9.40 4.48 -8.27
CA THR A 32 10.59 3.83 -7.69
C THR A 32 10.25 3.39 -6.27
N ARG A 33 10.78 2.22 -5.89
CA ARG A 33 10.59 1.57 -4.59
C ARG A 33 11.94 1.43 -3.90
N ARG A 34 12.19 2.29 -2.93
CA ARG A 34 13.35 2.23 -2.03
C ARG A 34 13.02 1.26 -0.91
N VAL A 35 13.66 0.11 -0.91
CA VAL A 35 13.36 -0.99 0.00
C VAL A 35 14.45 -1.07 1.06
N ALA A 36 14.13 -0.73 2.30
CA ALA A 36 15.02 -0.99 3.41
C ALA A 36 15.11 -2.50 3.67
N VAL A 37 16.33 -2.99 3.84
CA VAL A 37 16.62 -4.35 4.29
C VAL A 37 17.61 -4.29 5.44
N ALA A 38 17.51 -5.19 6.41
CA ALA A 38 18.49 -5.24 7.49
C ALA A 38 19.88 -5.51 6.89
N ARG A 39 20.88 -4.71 7.29
CA ARG A 39 22.27 -4.89 6.84
C ARG A 39 22.81 -6.27 7.22
N GLN A 40 22.41 -6.74 8.40
CA GLN A 40 22.66 -8.09 8.89
C GLN A 40 21.34 -8.66 9.44
N CYS A 41 20.97 -9.84 8.95
CA CYS A 41 19.82 -10.59 9.42
C CYS A 41 20.27 -11.70 10.36
N GLU A 42 19.50 -11.92 11.42
CA GLU A 42 19.59 -13.07 12.32
C GLU A 42 18.68 -14.20 11.84
N PHE A 43 19.18 -15.44 11.89
CA PHE A 43 18.47 -16.67 11.50
C PHE A 43 18.64 -17.81 12.53
N PHE A 44 19.33 -17.56 13.63
CA PHE A 44 19.55 -18.50 14.74
C PHE A 44 20.09 -19.87 14.28
N GLY A 45 20.97 -19.86 13.27
CA GLY A 45 21.58 -21.05 12.69
C GLY A 45 20.76 -21.76 11.59
N ASP A 46 19.59 -21.23 11.20
CA ASP A 46 18.79 -21.79 10.10
C ASP A 46 19.32 -21.31 8.73
N GLU A 47 20.35 -21.99 8.22
CA GLU A 47 20.99 -21.69 6.94
C GLU A 47 20.02 -21.78 5.74
N GLN A 48 18.99 -22.62 5.84
CA GLN A 48 17.99 -22.79 4.79
C GLN A 48 17.05 -21.59 4.71
N ALA A 49 16.63 -21.03 5.86
CA ALA A 49 15.88 -19.78 5.93
C ALA A 49 16.72 -18.62 5.37
N GLN A 50 17.98 -18.54 5.79
CA GLN A 50 18.91 -17.51 5.32
C GLN A 50 19.09 -17.56 3.80
N ALA A 51 19.37 -18.74 3.25
CA ALA A 51 19.55 -18.92 1.82
C ALA A 51 18.28 -18.56 1.01
N ALA A 52 17.09 -18.91 1.52
CA ALA A 52 15.83 -18.56 0.87
C ALA A 52 15.56 -17.05 0.86
N TYR A 53 15.89 -16.37 1.97
CA TYR A 53 15.75 -14.91 2.06
C TYR A 53 16.74 -14.18 1.13
N LEU A 54 18.00 -14.60 1.09
CA LEU A 54 19.00 -14.00 0.18
C LEU A 54 18.60 -14.14 -1.29
N LYS A 55 18.17 -15.33 -1.72
CA LYS A 55 17.62 -15.54 -3.07
C LYS A 55 16.41 -14.66 -3.36
N THR A 56 15.57 -14.43 -2.35
CA THR A 56 14.41 -13.53 -2.48
C THR A 56 14.85 -12.09 -2.69
N LEU A 57 15.88 -11.62 -1.97
CA LEU A 57 16.43 -10.27 -2.18
C LEU A 57 17.06 -10.11 -3.58
N GLU A 58 17.76 -11.14 -4.07
CA GLU A 58 18.30 -11.17 -5.44
C GLU A 58 17.17 -11.05 -6.49
N ALA A 59 16.09 -11.80 -6.30
CA ALA A 59 14.92 -11.72 -7.17
C ALA A 59 14.27 -10.33 -7.13
N LEU A 60 14.12 -9.73 -5.95
CA LEU A 60 13.60 -8.36 -5.80
C LEU A 60 14.50 -7.33 -6.51
N GLN A 61 15.82 -7.49 -6.43
CA GLN A 61 16.77 -6.59 -7.09
C GLN A 61 16.75 -6.69 -8.63
N SER A 62 16.14 -7.74 -9.19
CA SER A 62 15.91 -7.86 -10.64
C SER A 62 14.77 -6.97 -11.15
N ASP A 63 13.90 -6.46 -10.27
CA ASP A 63 12.87 -5.49 -10.61
C ASP A 63 13.51 -4.10 -10.85
N PRO A 64 13.38 -3.51 -12.05
CA PRO A 64 14.01 -2.23 -12.37
C PRO A 64 13.50 -1.04 -11.54
N LEU A 65 12.37 -1.21 -10.85
CA LEU A 65 11.82 -0.18 -9.96
C LEU A 65 12.36 -0.27 -8.53
N VAL A 66 13.07 -1.35 -8.18
CA VAL A 66 13.52 -1.62 -6.81
C VAL A 66 14.96 -1.15 -6.60
N THR A 67 15.18 -0.48 -5.47
CA THR A 67 16.52 -0.18 -4.97
C THR A 67 16.61 -0.62 -3.52
N LEU A 68 17.48 -1.61 -3.24
CA LEU A 68 17.71 -2.10 -1.89
C LEU A 68 18.62 -1.15 -1.12
N LYS A 69 18.23 -0.78 0.09
CA LYS A 69 18.99 0.07 1.01
C LYS A 69 19.25 -0.68 2.32
N PRO A 70 20.51 -1.04 2.63
CA PRO A 70 20.86 -1.63 3.91
C PRO A 70 20.66 -0.64 5.07
N VAL A 71 19.96 -1.07 6.12
CA VAL A 71 19.74 -0.29 7.35
C VAL A 71 20.13 -1.09 8.59
N ASP A 72 20.50 -0.38 9.67
CA ASP A 72 20.81 -1.00 10.95
C ASP A 72 19.53 -1.38 11.69
N PHE A 73 19.35 -2.68 11.95
CA PHE A 73 18.08 -3.21 12.47
C PHE A 73 17.95 -3.10 14.00
N GLU A 74 19.01 -2.70 14.69
CA GLU A 74 19.10 -2.68 16.16
C GLU A 74 17.95 -1.91 16.82
N VAL A 75 17.53 -0.78 16.24
CA VAL A 75 16.42 0.03 16.78
C VAL A 75 15.10 -0.74 16.83
N PHE A 76 14.85 -1.60 15.84
CA PHE A 76 13.65 -2.44 15.78
C PHE A 76 13.77 -3.63 16.70
N ALA A 77 14.95 -4.24 16.77
CA ALA A 77 15.24 -5.35 17.69
C ALA A 77 15.11 -4.93 19.16
N GLU A 78 15.57 -3.72 19.51
CA GLU A 78 15.43 -3.19 20.86
C GLU A 78 13.96 -2.93 21.21
N ALA A 79 13.18 -2.35 20.29
CA ALA A 79 11.75 -2.16 20.49
C ALA A 79 10.98 -3.48 20.59
N ALA A 80 11.39 -4.49 19.82
CA ALA A 80 10.86 -5.85 19.93
C ALA A 80 11.17 -6.48 21.30
N ALA A 81 12.37 -6.25 21.84
CA ALA A 81 12.77 -6.75 23.15
C ALA A 81 11.92 -6.14 24.28
N LEU A 82 11.53 -4.87 24.16
CA LEU A 82 10.61 -4.23 25.12
C LEU A 82 9.27 -4.95 25.26
N LEU A 83 8.77 -5.64 24.22
CA LEU A 83 7.52 -6.39 24.30
C LEU A 83 7.60 -7.59 25.27
N TYR A 84 8.76 -8.26 25.32
CA TYR A 84 8.97 -9.49 26.09
C TYR A 84 9.68 -9.24 27.43
N GLN A 85 10.63 -8.32 27.45
CA GLN A 85 11.43 -7.97 28.62
C GLN A 85 10.88 -6.76 29.37
N GLY A 86 9.86 -6.12 28.81
CA GLY A 86 9.23 -4.94 29.38
C GLY A 86 7.80 -5.17 29.87
N PRO A 87 7.16 -4.10 30.32
CA PRO A 87 5.92 -4.15 31.10
C PRO A 87 4.67 -4.43 30.25
N TRP A 88 4.75 -4.58 28.93
CA TRP A 88 3.59 -4.85 28.07
C TRP A 88 2.90 -6.19 28.38
N VAL A 89 3.59 -7.14 29.00
CA VAL A 89 2.96 -8.36 29.52
C VAL A 89 1.84 -8.07 30.54
N ALA A 90 1.89 -6.91 31.20
CA ALA A 90 0.84 -6.43 32.10
C ALA A 90 -0.50 -6.22 31.39
N GLU A 91 -0.52 -5.89 30.10
CA GLU A 91 -1.79 -5.81 29.34
C GLU A 91 -2.48 -7.17 29.26
N ARG A 92 -1.71 -8.25 29.05
CA ARG A 92 -2.24 -9.62 29.05
C ARG A 92 -2.80 -9.99 30.42
N ARG A 93 -2.08 -9.63 31.49
CA ARG A 93 -2.56 -9.84 32.87
C ARG A 93 -3.82 -9.05 33.16
N ALA A 94 -3.89 -7.79 32.74
CA ALA A 94 -5.06 -6.93 32.91
C ALA A 94 -6.29 -7.49 32.17
N ALA A 95 -6.12 -8.00 30.94
CA ALA A 95 -7.20 -8.52 30.11
C ALA A 95 -7.89 -9.76 30.72
N ILE A 96 -7.13 -10.67 31.34
CA ILE A 96 -7.71 -11.85 32.01
C ILE A 96 -8.03 -11.60 33.50
N GLY A 97 -7.46 -10.54 34.09
CA GLY A 97 -7.79 -10.03 35.42
C GLY A 97 -7.97 -11.12 36.49
N ARG A 98 -9.16 -11.13 37.11
CA ARG A 98 -9.53 -12.06 38.19
C ARG A 98 -9.46 -13.53 37.79
N PHE A 99 -9.60 -13.86 36.50
CA PHE A 99 -9.52 -15.24 36.05
C PHE A 99 -8.14 -15.82 36.35
N PHE A 100 -7.08 -15.05 36.15
CA PHE A 100 -5.73 -15.50 36.49
C PHE A 100 -5.63 -15.84 37.98
N ASP A 101 -6.12 -14.96 38.85
CA ASP A 101 -5.96 -15.13 40.30
C ASP A 101 -6.73 -16.35 40.85
N THR A 102 -7.84 -16.70 40.20
CA THR A 102 -8.76 -17.74 40.69
C THR A 102 -8.60 -19.09 39.97
N HIS A 103 -8.02 -19.12 38.77
CA HIS A 103 -7.93 -20.32 37.92
C HIS A 103 -6.53 -20.53 37.30
N VAL A 104 -5.46 -20.06 37.96
CA VAL A 104 -4.08 -20.14 37.42
C VAL A 104 -3.67 -21.55 36.98
N THR A 105 -4.14 -22.60 37.68
CA THR A 105 -3.84 -24.01 37.35
C THR A 105 -4.54 -24.52 36.10
N GLU A 106 -5.56 -23.81 35.61
CA GLU A 106 -6.29 -24.12 34.37
C GLU A 106 -5.66 -23.46 33.14
N ILE A 107 -4.70 -22.55 33.35
CA ILE A 107 -3.94 -21.89 32.29
C ILE A 107 -2.77 -22.80 31.87
N HIS A 108 -2.52 -22.89 30.56
CA HIS A 108 -1.35 -23.61 30.05
C HIS A 108 -0.06 -23.14 30.78
N PRO A 109 0.78 -24.05 31.32
CA PRO A 109 1.86 -23.66 32.25
C PRO A 109 2.81 -22.60 31.71
N VAL A 110 3.20 -22.69 30.43
CA VAL A 110 4.07 -21.69 29.78
C VAL A 110 3.38 -20.32 29.71
N VAL A 111 2.09 -20.29 29.35
CA VAL A 111 1.31 -19.04 29.26
C VAL A 111 1.12 -18.43 30.65
N GLY A 112 0.79 -19.26 31.64
CA GLY A 112 0.66 -18.84 33.03
C GLY A 112 1.96 -18.23 33.57
N GLY A 113 3.10 -18.86 33.30
CA GLY A 113 4.42 -18.35 33.67
C GLY A 113 4.75 -17.00 33.04
N ILE A 114 4.48 -16.84 31.72
CA ILE A 114 4.67 -15.56 31.03
C ILE A 114 3.78 -14.48 31.66
N VAL A 115 2.48 -14.74 31.83
CA VAL A 115 1.56 -13.74 32.39
C VAL A 115 1.84 -13.43 33.87
N GLN A 116 2.39 -14.38 34.63
CA GLN A 116 2.83 -14.15 36.00
C GLN A 116 4.00 -13.16 36.08
N SER A 117 4.88 -13.13 35.08
CA SER A 117 6.03 -12.21 35.06
C SER A 117 5.66 -10.73 35.12
N ALA A 118 4.41 -10.38 34.75
CA ALA A 118 3.86 -9.03 34.89
C ALA A 118 3.95 -8.46 36.31
N ALA A 119 3.95 -9.31 37.34
CA ALA A 119 4.11 -8.88 38.73
C ALA A 119 5.51 -8.31 39.05
N SER A 120 6.47 -8.43 38.13
CA SER A 120 7.84 -7.92 38.28
C SER A 120 8.00 -6.47 37.83
N PHE A 121 6.94 -5.85 37.28
CA PHE A 121 6.98 -4.49 36.77
C PHE A 121 5.99 -3.60 37.52
N ASP A 122 6.40 -2.39 37.83
CA ASP A 122 5.52 -1.38 38.42
C ASP A 122 5.06 -0.34 37.39
N ALA A 123 4.33 0.67 37.87
CA ALA A 123 3.85 1.76 37.02
C ALA A 123 5.01 2.61 36.47
N VAL A 124 6.09 2.79 37.22
CA VAL A 124 7.27 3.56 36.81
C VAL A 124 7.99 2.83 35.68
N ASP A 125 8.17 1.52 35.78
CA ASP A 125 8.71 0.68 34.70
C ASP A 125 7.86 0.82 33.43
N THR A 126 6.53 0.82 33.60
CA THR A 126 5.57 1.02 32.50
C THR A 126 5.77 2.36 31.79
N PHE A 127 5.86 3.45 32.53
CA PHE A 127 6.07 4.77 31.92
C PHE A 127 7.46 4.91 31.31
N ASN A 128 8.51 4.40 31.96
CA ASN A 128 9.87 4.41 31.42
C ASN A 128 9.97 3.63 30.11
N ALA A 129 9.35 2.45 30.04
CA ALA A 129 9.30 1.65 28.82
C ALA A 129 8.57 2.37 27.69
N ARG A 130 7.47 3.09 28.00
CA ARG A 130 6.77 3.94 27.02
C ARG A 130 7.64 5.10 26.52
N TYR A 131 8.41 5.74 27.40
CA TYR A 131 9.34 6.80 27.00
C TYR A 131 10.43 6.25 26.08
N ARG A 132 11.01 5.10 26.44
CA ARG A 132 12.02 4.44 25.60
C ARG A 132 11.47 4.04 24.24
N LEU A 133 10.25 3.48 24.18
CA LEU A 133 9.59 3.16 22.92
C LEU A 133 9.36 4.41 22.06
N ALA A 134 9.02 5.55 22.65
CA ALA A 134 8.86 6.80 21.91
C ALA A 134 10.18 7.30 21.28
N GLU A 135 11.30 7.18 22.01
CA GLU A 135 12.64 7.46 21.48
C GLU A 135 12.99 6.54 20.31
N LEU A 136 12.81 5.22 20.50
CA LEU A 136 13.08 4.21 19.47
C LEU A 136 12.21 4.42 18.24
N THR A 137 10.92 4.74 18.43
CA THR A 137 9.98 5.04 17.34
C THR A 137 10.46 6.25 16.53
N ARG A 138 10.95 7.31 17.20
CA ARG A 138 11.50 8.49 16.51
C ARG A 138 12.75 8.14 15.71
N ALA A 139 13.66 7.35 16.29
CA ALA A 139 14.87 6.89 15.61
C ALA A 139 14.53 6.01 14.39
N ALA A 140 13.60 5.07 14.53
CA ALA A 140 13.11 4.23 13.45
C ALA A 140 12.48 5.04 12.31
N GLN A 141 11.67 6.06 12.64
CA GLN A 141 11.09 6.97 11.64
C GLN A 141 12.16 7.75 10.87
N GLN A 142 13.23 8.21 11.54
CA GLN A 142 14.35 8.89 10.90
C GLN A 142 15.15 7.94 10.00
N LEU A 143 15.39 6.71 10.48
CA LEU A 143 16.08 5.67 9.72
C LEU A 143 15.33 5.28 8.44
N LEU A 144 14.00 5.28 8.49
CA LEU A 144 13.13 4.91 7.38
C LEU A 144 12.61 6.12 6.55
N ALA A 145 13.05 7.35 6.85
CA ALA A 145 12.48 8.57 6.26
C ALA A 145 12.63 8.64 4.73
N ASP A 146 13.66 8.00 4.18
CA ASP A 146 13.98 7.98 2.77
C ASP A 146 13.79 6.61 2.11
N VAL A 147 13.00 5.73 2.72
CA VAL A 147 12.57 4.46 2.12
C VAL A 147 11.05 4.38 2.06
N ASP A 148 10.55 3.51 1.19
CA ASP A 148 9.12 3.35 0.95
C ASP A 148 8.55 2.14 1.70
N VAL A 149 9.39 1.16 2.01
CA VAL A 149 9.03 -0.09 2.70
C VAL A 149 10.26 -0.72 3.36
N LEU A 150 10.08 -1.35 4.52
CA LEU A 150 11.06 -2.24 5.15
C LEU A 150 10.70 -3.70 4.82
N VAL A 151 11.65 -4.48 4.33
CA VAL A 151 11.49 -5.90 4.02
C VAL A 151 12.36 -6.75 4.93
N VAL A 152 11.73 -7.64 5.68
CA VAL A 152 12.38 -8.56 6.62
C VAL A 152 11.96 -10.01 6.33
N PRO A 153 12.73 -11.01 6.77
CA PRO A 153 12.21 -12.38 6.86
C PRO A 153 10.94 -12.40 7.70
N THR A 154 9.91 -13.15 7.30
CA THR A 154 8.69 -13.28 8.13
C THR A 154 8.99 -13.93 9.47
N ALA A 155 9.87 -14.93 9.48
CA ALA A 155 10.44 -15.55 10.68
C ALA A 155 11.92 -15.90 10.40
N PRO A 156 12.79 -15.87 11.41
CA PRO A 156 14.22 -16.17 11.25
C PRO A 156 14.49 -17.67 11.09
N CYS A 157 13.62 -18.54 11.60
CA CYS A 157 13.82 -19.99 11.58
C CYS A 157 12.48 -20.72 11.54
N MET A 158 12.53 -22.04 11.34
CA MET A 158 11.35 -22.93 11.37
C MET A 158 11.61 -24.14 12.30
N PRO A 159 11.45 -24.00 13.62
CA PRO A 159 11.72 -25.08 14.57
C PRO A 159 10.70 -26.22 14.43
N THR A 160 11.11 -27.44 14.78
CA THR A 160 10.20 -28.59 14.85
C THR A 160 9.30 -28.49 16.07
N ILE A 161 8.19 -29.24 16.05
CA ILE A 161 7.29 -29.34 17.20
C ILE A 161 8.05 -29.82 18.44
N ASP A 162 8.87 -30.86 18.30
CA ASP A 162 9.66 -31.43 19.41
C ASP A 162 10.62 -30.40 20.01
N ALA A 163 11.33 -29.63 19.17
CA ALA A 163 12.22 -28.57 19.65
C ALA A 163 11.46 -27.50 20.44
N VAL A 164 10.27 -27.10 19.99
CA VAL A 164 9.42 -26.14 20.72
C VAL A 164 8.91 -26.72 22.04
N LEU A 165 8.57 -28.01 22.10
CA LEU A 165 8.16 -28.64 23.36
C LEU A 165 9.31 -28.70 24.37
N GLU A 166 10.54 -28.88 23.91
CA GLU A 166 11.75 -28.88 24.75
C GLU A 166 12.17 -27.48 25.20
N ASN A 167 12.04 -26.46 24.33
CA ASN A 167 12.46 -25.09 24.63
C ASN A 167 11.42 -24.04 24.18
N PRO A 168 10.23 -24.00 24.84
CA PRO A 168 9.07 -23.26 24.34
C PRO A 168 9.20 -21.73 24.44
N ILE A 169 9.99 -21.23 25.38
CA ILE A 169 10.10 -19.77 25.62
C ILE A 169 11.12 -19.15 24.67
N GLU A 170 12.32 -19.73 24.58
CA GLU A 170 13.39 -19.19 23.75
C GLU A 170 13.05 -19.27 22.27
N LEU A 171 12.60 -20.42 21.78
CA LEU A 171 12.25 -20.59 20.36
C LEU A 171 11.07 -19.70 19.95
N ASN A 172 10.06 -19.54 20.81
CA ASN A 172 8.98 -18.59 20.54
C ASN A 172 9.50 -17.13 20.50
N SER A 173 10.47 -16.78 21.35
CA SER A 173 11.08 -15.46 21.34
C SER A 173 11.88 -15.21 20.05
N GLN A 174 12.64 -16.20 19.58
CA GLN A 174 13.35 -16.16 18.30
C GLN A 174 12.38 -15.91 17.13
N LEU A 175 11.25 -16.63 17.07
CA LEU A 175 10.23 -16.44 16.04
C LEU A 175 9.64 -15.02 15.99
N GLY A 176 9.69 -14.28 17.10
CA GLY A 176 9.21 -12.90 17.21
C GLY A 176 10.20 -11.81 16.74
N TYR A 177 11.43 -12.17 16.36
CA TYR A 177 12.52 -11.20 16.13
C TYR A 177 12.18 -10.10 15.11
N TYR A 178 11.47 -10.46 14.02
CA TYR A 178 11.11 -9.52 12.95
C TYR A 178 9.67 -8.98 13.02
N THR A 179 8.89 -9.33 14.06
CA THR A 179 7.45 -9.04 14.10
C THR A 179 7.02 -8.16 15.27
N ASN A 180 7.66 -8.31 16.44
CA ASN A 180 7.17 -7.72 17.70
C ASN A 180 7.12 -6.18 17.73
N PHE A 181 8.00 -5.50 16.99
CA PHE A 181 8.08 -4.04 17.01
C PHE A 181 6.96 -3.35 16.20
N VAL A 182 6.36 -4.05 15.23
CA VAL A 182 5.45 -3.46 14.22
C VAL A 182 4.27 -2.75 14.90
N ASN A 183 3.57 -3.45 15.80
CA ASN A 183 2.42 -2.88 16.50
C ASN A 183 2.83 -1.78 17.50
N LEU A 184 3.94 -1.99 18.22
CA LEU A 184 4.45 -1.02 19.20
C LEU A 184 4.78 0.34 18.55
N MET A 185 5.30 0.30 17.32
CA MET A 185 5.70 1.49 16.56
C MET A 185 4.59 2.05 15.65
N ASN A 186 3.35 1.56 15.77
CA ASN A 186 2.22 1.97 14.93
C ASN A 186 2.52 1.86 13.41
N MET A 187 2.98 0.69 13.02
CA MET A 187 3.28 0.33 11.62
C MET A 187 2.24 -0.66 11.10
N CYS A 188 2.10 -0.76 9.78
CA CYS A 188 1.34 -1.83 9.13
C CYS A 188 2.27 -2.81 8.44
N ALA A 189 1.80 -4.03 8.20
CA ALA A 189 2.60 -5.08 7.59
C ALA A 189 1.76 -6.05 6.75
N ILE A 190 2.39 -6.63 5.73
CA ILE A 190 1.85 -7.76 4.95
C ILE A 190 2.93 -8.83 4.81
N ALA A 191 2.63 -10.04 5.25
CA ALA A 191 3.47 -11.22 5.04
C ALA A 191 3.05 -11.91 3.74
N VAL A 192 4.01 -12.22 2.87
CA VAL A 192 3.78 -12.94 1.63
C VAL A 192 4.75 -14.10 1.44
N PRO A 193 4.31 -15.21 0.80
CA PRO A 193 5.22 -16.26 0.36
C PRO A 193 6.29 -15.69 -0.57
N ALA A 194 7.51 -16.17 -0.40
CA ALA A 194 8.66 -15.82 -1.23
C ALA A 194 9.27 -17.09 -1.84
N LEU A 195 10.54 -17.05 -2.24
CA LEU A 195 11.24 -18.23 -2.75
C LEU A 195 11.36 -19.29 -1.65
N ARG A 196 11.09 -20.55 -2.02
CA ARG A 196 11.10 -21.69 -1.08
C ARG A 196 12.51 -22.03 -0.63
N ARG A 197 12.58 -22.68 0.52
CA ARG A 197 13.79 -23.30 1.06
C ARG A 197 14.19 -24.52 0.21
N ALA A 198 15.48 -24.89 0.24
CA ALA A 198 15.97 -26.02 -0.54
C ALA A 198 15.51 -27.39 0.00
N ASP A 199 15.10 -27.44 1.27
CA ASP A 199 14.48 -28.61 1.92
C ASP A 199 13.00 -28.81 1.53
N GLY A 200 12.45 -27.96 0.67
CA GLY A 200 11.06 -28.04 0.20
C GLY A 200 10.06 -27.32 1.10
N LEU A 201 10.46 -26.79 2.26
CA LEU A 201 9.59 -26.01 3.14
C LEU A 201 9.38 -24.57 2.61
N PRO A 202 8.28 -23.90 2.99
CA PRO A 202 8.03 -22.53 2.56
C PRO A 202 8.96 -21.54 3.24
N ALA A 203 9.17 -20.39 2.61
CA ALA A 203 9.79 -19.20 3.17
C ALA A 203 8.97 -17.97 2.76
N GLY A 204 9.07 -16.89 3.54
CA GLY A 204 8.29 -15.69 3.33
C GLY A 204 9.04 -14.44 3.72
N ILE A 205 8.59 -13.31 3.17
CA ILE A 205 9.01 -11.98 3.56
C ILE A 205 7.82 -11.20 4.10
N THR A 206 8.10 -10.31 5.03
CA THR A 206 7.13 -9.34 5.52
C THR A 206 7.54 -7.96 5.05
N LEU A 207 6.63 -7.30 4.34
CA LEU A 207 6.73 -5.89 4.00
C LEU A 207 6.12 -5.09 5.15
N ILE A 208 6.83 -4.08 5.62
CA ILE A 208 6.45 -3.25 6.77
C ILE A 208 6.51 -1.79 6.35
N GLY A 209 5.46 -1.04 6.67
CA GLY A 209 5.32 0.37 6.30
C GLY A 209 4.69 1.20 7.42
N PRO A 210 4.63 2.53 7.27
CA PRO A 210 3.95 3.39 8.24
C PRO A 210 2.44 3.10 8.26
N ALA A 211 1.78 3.44 9.38
CA ALA A 211 0.32 3.37 9.47
C ALA A 211 -0.37 3.99 8.24
N GLY A 212 -1.36 3.28 7.69
CA GLY A 212 -2.10 3.69 6.50
C GLY A 212 -1.49 3.24 5.18
N ALA A 213 -0.28 2.65 5.18
CA ALA A 213 0.36 2.14 3.96
C ALA A 213 -0.21 0.79 3.46
N ASP A 214 -1.31 0.29 4.04
CA ASP A 214 -1.85 -1.05 3.79
C ASP A 214 -2.08 -1.33 2.30
N GLN A 215 -2.70 -0.40 1.56
CA GLN A 215 -2.90 -0.55 0.11
C GLN A 215 -1.56 -0.55 -0.64
N ARG A 216 -0.65 0.34 -0.26
CA ARG A 216 0.68 0.42 -0.87
C ARG A 216 1.43 -0.89 -0.69
N LEU A 217 1.46 -1.43 0.52
CA LEU A 217 2.11 -2.71 0.81
C LEU A 217 1.44 -3.86 0.05
N ALA A 218 0.11 -3.90 0.01
CA ALA A 218 -0.64 -4.91 -0.74
C ALA A 218 -0.36 -4.85 -2.25
N GLU A 219 -0.26 -3.65 -2.83
CA GLU A 219 0.07 -3.43 -4.24
C GLU A 219 1.50 -3.84 -4.56
N MET A 220 2.46 -3.44 -3.72
CA MET A 220 3.87 -3.83 -3.85
C MET A 220 4.03 -5.34 -3.77
N ALA A 221 3.43 -5.97 -2.76
CA ALA A 221 3.45 -7.41 -2.57
C ALA A 221 2.83 -8.15 -3.77
N ALA A 222 1.71 -7.65 -4.30
CA ALA A 222 1.06 -8.23 -5.48
C ALA A 222 1.90 -8.07 -6.76
N ALA A 223 2.65 -6.97 -6.90
CA ALA A 223 3.56 -6.74 -8.03
C ALA A 223 4.79 -7.65 -7.98
N TRP A 224 5.23 -8.09 -6.80
CA TRP A 224 6.38 -8.98 -6.63
C TRP A 224 6.04 -10.47 -6.71
N GLN A 225 4.75 -10.83 -6.63
CA GLN A 225 4.30 -12.23 -6.76
C GLN A 225 4.84 -12.98 -8.00
N PRO A 226 4.93 -12.37 -9.20
CA PRO A 226 5.58 -12.98 -10.37
C PRO A 226 7.02 -13.43 -10.15
N LEU A 227 7.79 -12.68 -9.34
CA LEU A 227 9.17 -13.04 -9.00
C LEU A 227 9.24 -14.34 -8.19
N PHE A 228 8.13 -14.73 -7.56
CA PHE A 228 8.00 -15.92 -6.72
C PHE A 228 7.07 -16.99 -7.32
N GLY A 229 6.79 -16.90 -8.63
CA GLY A 229 6.01 -17.89 -9.37
C GLY A 229 4.49 -17.80 -9.18
N GLN A 230 3.97 -16.63 -8.79
CA GLN A 230 2.54 -16.33 -8.63
C GLN A 230 2.08 -15.27 -9.66
N ALA A 231 0.76 -15.12 -9.86
CA ALA A 231 0.23 -14.12 -10.80
C ALA A 231 0.30 -12.69 -10.26
N ASP A 232 0.60 -11.71 -11.12
CA ASP A 232 0.52 -10.28 -10.79
C ASP A 232 -0.92 -9.87 -10.52
N GLN A 233 -1.16 -9.20 -9.39
CA GLN A 233 -2.46 -8.69 -8.97
C GLN A 233 -2.41 -7.21 -8.57
N SER A 234 -1.30 -6.52 -8.86
CA SER A 234 -1.04 -5.14 -8.46
C SER A 234 -2.09 -4.16 -9.00
N GLU A 235 -2.52 -4.34 -10.25
CA GLU A 235 -3.57 -3.52 -10.86
C GLU A 235 -4.91 -3.64 -10.12
N ALA A 236 -5.30 -4.87 -9.76
CA ALA A 236 -6.54 -5.09 -9.03
C ALA A 236 -6.52 -4.45 -7.64
N VAL A 237 -5.38 -4.46 -6.96
CA VAL A 237 -5.21 -3.79 -5.66
C VAL A 237 -5.20 -2.26 -5.81
N ALA A 238 -4.51 -1.73 -6.82
CA ALA A 238 -4.41 -0.30 -7.06
C ALA A 238 -5.77 0.34 -7.42
N MET A 239 -6.56 -0.35 -8.24
CA MET A 239 -7.91 0.08 -8.65
C MET A 239 -8.95 0.03 -7.53
N ALA A 240 -8.61 -0.58 -6.39
CA ALA A 240 -9.53 -0.86 -5.30
C ALA A 240 -9.03 -0.22 -4.00
N PRO A 241 -8.96 1.13 -3.88
CA PRO A 241 -8.55 1.77 -2.64
C PRO A 241 -9.48 1.45 -1.47
N LEU A 242 -9.01 1.71 -0.24
CA LEU A 242 -9.88 1.68 0.93
C LEU A 242 -10.94 2.80 0.84
N PRO A 243 -12.08 2.66 1.53
CA PRO A 243 -13.05 3.75 1.65
C PRO A 243 -12.38 5.02 2.22
N CYS A 244 -12.72 6.17 1.65
CA CYS A 244 -12.21 7.46 2.11
C CYS A 244 -13.20 8.07 3.12
N ASN A 245 -12.76 8.26 4.36
CA ASN A 245 -13.54 8.92 5.41
C ASN A 245 -13.39 10.45 5.41
N SER A 246 -12.86 11.02 4.32
CA SER A 246 -12.63 12.46 4.15
C SER A 246 -13.38 13.00 2.92
N PRO A 247 -13.64 14.33 2.82
CA PRO A 247 -14.31 14.92 1.67
C PRO A 247 -13.64 14.53 0.35
N THR A 248 -14.46 14.22 -0.66
CA THR A 248 -14.00 13.81 -2.00
C THR A 248 -14.46 14.79 -3.07
N VAL A 249 -13.86 14.69 -4.26
CA VAL A 249 -14.25 15.42 -5.47
C VAL A 249 -14.37 14.45 -6.64
N GLN A 250 -15.39 14.63 -7.48
CA GLN A 250 -15.52 13.88 -8.73
C GLN A 250 -14.74 14.56 -9.86
N VAL A 251 -13.86 13.80 -10.49
CA VAL A 251 -13.00 14.22 -11.60
C VAL A 251 -13.23 13.31 -12.80
N ALA A 252 -13.74 13.88 -13.89
CA ALA A 252 -13.89 13.21 -15.16
C ALA A 252 -12.59 13.32 -15.98
N VAL A 253 -12.13 12.17 -16.48
CA VAL A 253 -10.96 12.05 -17.35
C VAL A 253 -11.37 11.48 -18.70
N VAL A 254 -10.71 11.96 -19.76
CA VAL A 254 -11.11 11.72 -21.17
C VAL A 254 -9.97 11.19 -22.03
N GLY A 255 -8.76 11.10 -21.48
CA GLY A 255 -7.53 10.92 -22.26
C GLY A 255 -6.51 10.00 -21.62
N ALA A 256 -5.26 10.48 -21.52
CA ALA A 256 -4.12 9.70 -21.05
C ALA A 256 -4.27 9.16 -19.59
N HIS A 257 -5.25 9.64 -18.84
CA HIS A 257 -5.56 9.18 -17.48
C HIS A 257 -6.64 8.08 -17.40
N LEU A 258 -7.31 7.72 -18.51
CA LEU A 258 -8.27 6.62 -18.52
C LEU A 258 -7.60 5.30 -18.09
N VAL A 259 -8.35 4.34 -17.54
CA VAL A 259 -7.81 3.01 -17.18
C VAL A 259 -7.01 2.41 -18.36
N GLY A 260 -5.81 1.90 -18.06
CA GLY A 260 -4.90 1.33 -19.06
C GLY A 260 -4.18 2.35 -19.95
N GLN A 261 -4.36 3.66 -19.74
CA GLN A 261 -3.62 4.71 -20.45
C GLN A 261 -2.37 5.16 -19.66
N PRO A 262 -1.36 5.77 -20.33
CA PRO A 262 -0.03 5.96 -19.76
C PRO A 262 0.07 6.85 -18.51
N LEU A 263 -0.95 7.65 -18.19
CA LEU A 263 -0.98 8.55 -17.04
C LEU A 263 -2.01 8.16 -15.98
N ASN A 264 -2.70 7.01 -16.12
CA ASN A 264 -3.68 6.56 -15.13
C ASN A 264 -3.08 6.39 -13.73
N TRP A 265 -1.78 6.06 -13.66
CA TRP A 265 -1.04 5.97 -12.41
C TRP A 265 -1.15 7.25 -11.55
N GLN A 266 -1.35 8.44 -12.12
CA GLN A 266 -1.54 9.67 -11.35
C GLN A 266 -2.84 9.69 -10.54
N LEU A 267 -3.90 9.04 -11.04
CA LEU A 267 -5.15 8.86 -10.29
C LEU A 267 -4.97 7.83 -9.18
N LEU A 268 -4.24 6.73 -9.46
CA LEU A 268 -3.97 5.68 -8.49
C LEU A 268 -3.07 6.17 -7.34
N GLU A 269 -1.98 6.88 -7.65
CA GLU A 269 -1.14 7.57 -6.65
C GLU A 269 -1.89 8.72 -5.94
N GLY A 270 -2.98 9.22 -6.53
CA GLY A 270 -3.91 10.16 -5.91
C GLY A 270 -4.94 9.51 -4.98
N GLY A 271 -4.94 8.18 -4.83
CA GLY A 271 -5.93 7.44 -4.05
C GLY A 271 -7.34 7.50 -4.65
N ALA A 272 -7.46 7.77 -5.95
CA ALA A 272 -8.75 7.91 -6.60
C ALA A 272 -9.40 6.55 -6.87
N ARG A 273 -10.74 6.52 -6.80
CA ARG A 273 -11.59 5.37 -7.10
C ARG A 273 -12.36 5.61 -8.38
N LEU A 274 -12.32 4.67 -9.31
CA LEU A 274 -13.20 4.71 -10.48
C LEU A 274 -14.65 4.49 -10.03
N LEU A 275 -15.54 5.43 -10.36
CA LEU A 275 -16.97 5.30 -10.08
C LEU A 275 -17.71 4.66 -11.25
N ARG A 276 -17.49 5.17 -12.45
CA ARG A 276 -18.17 4.72 -13.68
C ARG A 276 -17.49 5.20 -14.95
N THR A 277 -17.70 4.46 -16.03
CA THR A 277 -17.51 4.94 -17.40
C THR A 277 -18.84 5.45 -17.93
N THR A 278 -18.85 6.65 -18.52
CA THR A 278 -20.05 7.30 -19.07
C THR A 278 -19.67 8.20 -20.25
N THR A 279 -20.55 9.10 -20.65
CA THR A 279 -20.24 10.15 -21.64
C THR A 279 -20.54 11.54 -21.10
N THR A 280 -19.95 12.57 -21.72
CA THR A 280 -20.37 13.96 -21.57
C THR A 280 -21.80 14.17 -22.11
N SER A 281 -22.39 15.35 -21.86
CA SER A 281 -23.52 15.81 -22.69
C SER A 281 -23.10 15.91 -24.17
N ALA A 282 -24.07 16.15 -25.06
CA ALA A 282 -23.82 16.26 -26.50
C ALA A 282 -23.13 17.59 -26.93
N ASP A 283 -22.59 18.36 -25.99
CA ASP A 283 -22.07 19.71 -26.23
C ASP A 283 -20.53 19.75 -26.31
N TYR A 284 -19.87 18.66 -26.71
CA TYR A 284 -18.41 18.55 -26.67
C TYR A 284 -17.79 18.08 -27.97
N ARG A 285 -16.58 18.57 -28.24
CA ARG A 285 -15.68 18.09 -29.29
C ARG A 285 -14.38 17.63 -28.67
N LEU A 286 -13.74 16.65 -29.32
CA LEU A 286 -12.50 16.04 -28.85
C LEU A 286 -11.41 16.21 -29.91
N TYR A 287 -10.24 16.65 -29.48
CA TYR A 287 -9.10 16.90 -30.37
C TYR A 287 -7.88 16.12 -29.88
N ALA A 288 -7.11 15.53 -30.80
CA ALA A 288 -5.79 14.99 -30.49
C ALA A 288 -4.76 16.14 -30.59
N LEU A 289 -4.13 16.49 -29.47
CA LEU A 289 -3.25 17.65 -29.39
C LEU A 289 -1.89 17.37 -30.03
N ALA A 290 -1.42 18.31 -30.86
CA ALA A 290 -0.12 18.24 -31.49
C ALA A 290 1.02 18.40 -30.47
N GLY A 291 2.15 17.73 -30.70
CA GLY A 291 3.39 17.93 -29.92
C GLY A 291 3.34 17.48 -28.46
N THR A 292 2.34 16.69 -28.04
CA THR A 292 2.23 16.18 -26.67
C THR A 292 2.90 14.81 -26.51
N SER A 293 3.66 14.63 -25.43
CA SER A 293 4.21 13.33 -25.01
C SER A 293 3.89 13.07 -23.51
N PRO A 294 3.26 11.95 -23.15
CA PRO A 294 2.55 11.03 -24.06
C PRO A 294 1.44 11.77 -24.85
N PRO A 295 0.92 11.20 -25.95
CA PRO A 295 -0.19 11.78 -26.69
C PRO A 295 -1.40 12.04 -25.79
N LYS A 296 -2.00 13.22 -25.90
CA LYS A 296 -3.12 13.66 -25.05
C LYS A 296 -4.24 14.26 -25.91
N PRO A 297 -5.51 14.06 -25.52
CA PRO A 297 -6.61 14.81 -26.10
C PRO A 297 -6.89 16.12 -25.37
N GLY A 298 -7.49 17.07 -26.09
CA GLY A 298 -8.15 18.24 -25.55
C GLY A 298 -9.66 18.13 -25.73
N LEU A 299 -10.41 18.27 -24.63
CA LEU A 299 -11.86 18.29 -24.64
C LEU A 299 -12.34 19.74 -24.57
N VAL A 300 -13.24 20.10 -25.48
CA VAL A 300 -13.74 21.47 -25.64
C VAL A 300 -15.26 21.44 -25.65
N ARG A 301 -15.88 22.30 -24.84
CA ARG A 301 -17.33 22.52 -24.88
C ARG A 301 -17.67 23.47 -26.02
N VAL A 302 -18.67 23.12 -26.82
CA VAL A 302 -19.14 23.90 -27.98
C VAL A 302 -20.63 24.18 -27.88
N LEU A 303 -21.09 25.24 -28.54
CA LEU A 303 -22.52 25.61 -28.57
C LEU A 303 -23.30 24.95 -29.71
N ALA A 304 -22.60 24.45 -30.73
CA ALA A 304 -23.16 23.75 -31.87
C ALA A 304 -22.18 22.67 -32.33
N GLU A 305 -22.69 21.65 -33.03
CA GLU A 305 -21.86 20.56 -33.60
C GLU A 305 -21.01 19.81 -32.57
N GLY A 306 -21.51 19.67 -31.34
CA GLY A 306 -20.95 18.78 -30.34
C GLY A 306 -21.48 17.35 -30.48
N THR A 307 -20.85 16.43 -29.75
CA THR A 307 -21.35 15.08 -29.53
C THR A 307 -21.04 14.62 -28.10
N SER A 308 -21.55 13.45 -27.72
CA SER A 308 -21.21 12.83 -26.44
C SER A 308 -19.86 12.11 -26.55
N ILE A 309 -18.95 12.42 -25.61
CA ILE A 309 -17.59 11.86 -25.59
C ILE A 309 -17.43 10.95 -24.38
N GLU A 310 -16.86 9.75 -24.57
CA GLU A 310 -16.53 8.81 -23.49
C GLU A 310 -15.62 9.46 -22.45
N VAL A 311 -16.01 9.34 -21.18
CA VAL A 311 -15.21 9.75 -20.02
C VAL A 311 -15.29 8.70 -18.92
N GLU A 312 -14.28 8.67 -18.07
CA GLU A 312 -14.33 7.99 -16.78
C GLU A 312 -14.49 9.00 -15.67
N VAL A 313 -15.43 8.77 -14.76
CA VAL A 313 -15.62 9.60 -13.56
C VAL A 313 -14.94 8.91 -12.39
N TRP A 314 -13.98 9.60 -11.81
CA TRP A 314 -13.22 9.16 -10.65
C TRP A 314 -13.58 9.98 -9.42
N GLU A 315 -13.62 9.34 -8.27
CA GLU A 315 -13.70 9.99 -6.97
C GLU A 315 -12.30 10.11 -6.37
N MET A 316 -11.88 11.32 -6.01
CA MET A 316 -10.55 11.58 -5.45
C MET A 316 -10.66 12.26 -4.09
N PRO A 317 -9.81 11.91 -3.09
CA PRO A 317 -9.70 12.67 -1.85
C PRO A 317 -9.40 14.14 -2.13
N LEU A 318 -10.15 15.05 -1.50
CA LEU A 318 -10.00 16.49 -1.75
C LEU A 318 -8.59 16.99 -1.38
N SER A 319 -7.95 16.38 -0.39
CA SER A 319 -6.57 16.65 0.02
C SER A 319 -5.53 16.38 -1.08
N GLN A 320 -5.81 15.46 -2.00
CA GLN A 320 -4.90 15.09 -3.10
C GLN A 320 -5.14 15.90 -4.38
N PHE A 321 -6.29 16.58 -4.48
CA PHE A 321 -6.70 17.28 -5.69
C PHE A 321 -5.72 18.39 -6.12
N GLY A 322 -5.16 19.14 -5.17
CA GLY A 322 -4.20 20.21 -5.48
C GLY A 322 -2.92 19.69 -6.13
N ALA A 323 -2.37 18.58 -5.62
CA ALA A 323 -1.18 17.95 -6.19
C ALA A 323 -1.46 17.37 -7.58
N PHE A 324 -2.65 16.77 -7.77
CA PHE A 324 -3.09 16.27 -9.08
C PHE A 324 -3.20 17.40 -10.11
N VAL A 325 -3.85 18.51 -9.76
CA VAL A 325 -3.99 19.67 -10.66
C VAL A 325 -2.64 20.30 -11.00
N ALA A 326 -1.75 20.45 -10.03
CA ALA A 326 -0.41 21.01 -10.24
C ALA A 326 0.46 20.19 -11.22
N ALA A 327 0.17 18.88 -11.38
CA ALA A 327 0.87 18.01 -12.31
C ALA A 327 0.36 18.10 -13.76
N ILE A 328 -0.70 18.89 -14.03
CA ILE A 328 -1.30 19.03 -15.35
C ILE A 328 -0.62 20.20 -16.08
N PRO A 329 0.17 19.94 -17.14
CA PRO A 329 0.83 21.01 -17.89
C PRO A 329 -0.13 21.68 -18.87
N ALA A 330 0.19 22.93 -19.22
CA ALA A 330 -0.40 23.58 -20.38
C ALA A 330 -0.27 22.69 -21.64
N PRO A 331 -1.25 22.71 -22.56
CA PRO A 331 -2.44 23.58 -22.59
C PRO A 331 -3.68 23.00 -21.87
N LEU A 332 -3.49 21.97 -21.03
CA LEU A 332 -4.58 21.34 -20.31
C LEU A 332 -4.85 22.05 -18.99
N GLY A 333 -6.11 21.99 -18.54
CA GLY A 333 -6.53 22.47 -17.24
C GLY A 333 -7.68 21.65 -16.68
N ILE A 334 -8.07 21.95 -15.43
CA ILE A 334 -9.26 21.36 -14.81
C ILE A 334 -10.36 22.41 -14.71
N GLY A 335 -11.43 22.18 -15.46
CA GLY A 335 -12.65 22.98 -15.46
C GLY A 335 -13.81 22.20 -14.86
N SER A 336 -15.01 22.49 -15.36
CA SER A 336 -16.21 21.72 -15.07
C SER A 336 -16.75 21.11 -16.36
N LEU A 337 -17.17 19.86 -16.32
CA LEU A 337 -17.78 19.12 -17.41
C LEU A 337 -19.21 18.75 -17.05
N GLN A 338 -20.10 18.79 -18.05
CA GLN A 338 -21.46 18.29 -17.94
C GLN A 338 -21.52 16.87 -18.49
N LEU A 339 -21.99 15.93 -17.67
CA LEU A 339 -22.17 14.53 -18.03
C LEU A 339 -23.50 14.31 -18.76
N ALA A 340 -23.68 13.14 -19.37
CA ALA A 340 -24.90 12.77 -20.09
C ALA A 340 -26.17 12.76 -19.21
N ASP A 341 -26.01 12.58 -17.89
CA ASP A 341 -27.08 12.66 -16.89
C ASP A 341 -27.40 14.10 -16.46
N GLY A 342 -26.70 15.10 -17.02
CA GLY A 342 -26.83 16.52 -16.69
C GLY A 342 -26.02 16.96 -15.46
N GLN A 343 -25.39 16.04 -14.73
CA GLN A 343 -24.54 16.34 -13.58
C GLN A 343 -23.30 17.13 -14.02
N TRP A 344 -22.89 18.09 -13.19
CA TRP A 344 -21.63 18.80 -13.36
C TRP A 344 -20.56 18.24 -12.43
N VAL A 345 -19.39 17.90 -13.00
CA VAL A 345 -18.22 17.39 -12.28
C VAL A 345 -16.97 18.18 -12.67
N LYS A 346 -15.88 18.06 -11.91
CA LYS A 346 -14.58 18.58 -12.38
C LYS A 346 -14.04 17.69 -13.48
N GLY A 347 -13.25 18.23 -14.40
CA GLY A 347 -12.65 17.42 -15.45
C GLY A 347 -11.72 18.18 -16.37
N PHE A 348 -11.01 17.44 -17.22
CA PHE A 348 -10.04 17.99 -18.15
C PHE A 348 -10.70 18.87 -19.21
N ILE A 349 -10.16 20.08 -19.36
CA ILE A 349 -10.46 21.02 -20.43
C ILE A 349 -9.16 21.38 -21.17
N CYS A 350 -9.31 21.92 -22.37
CA CYS A 350 -8.19 22.44 -23.15
C CYS A 350 -8.34 23.94 -23.36
N GLU A 351 -7.24 24.68 -23.20
CA GLU A 351 -7.16 26.08 -23.60
C GLU A 351 -7.31 26.20 -25.13
N PRO A 352 -7.91 27.30 -25.65
CA PRO A 352 -8.05 27.49 -27.10
C PRO A 352 -6.73 27.41 -27.87
N GLY A 353 -5.64 27.92 -27.30
CA GLY A 353 -4.31 27.87 -27.93
C GLY A 353 -3.77 26.44 -28.09
N GLY A 354 -4.23 25.47 -27.28
CA GLY A 354 -3.85 24.07 -27.42
C GLY A 354 -4.43 23.39 -28.67
N LEU A 355 -5.43 23.99 -29.30
CA LEU A 355 -6.09 23.43 -30.49
C LEU A 355 -5.36 23.75 -31.79
N GLU A 356 -4.35 24.62 -31.75
CA GLU A 356 -3.55 24.93 -32.93
C GLU A 356 -2.79 23.68 -33.41
N GLY A 357 -3.07 23.26 -34.66
CA GLY A 357 -2.52 22.03 -35.24
C GLY A 357 -3.09 20.72 -34.67
N ALA A 358 -4.08 20.79 -33.78
CA ALA A 358 -4.74 19.60 -33.24
C ALA A 358 -5.67 18.95 -34.29
N LEU A 359 -5.73 17.63 -34.28
CA LEU A 359 -6.64 16.87 -35.15
C LEU A 359 -8.00 16.72 -34.47
N ASP A 360 -9.08 17.08 -35.16
CA ASP A 360 -10.43 16.79 -34.68
C ASP A 360 -10.70 15.28 -34.74
N ILE A 361 -10.98 14.69 -33.58
CA ILE A 361 -11.25 13.26 -33.41
C ILE A 361 -12.65 13.03 -32.82
N THR A 362 -13.53 14.02 -32.93
CA THR A 362 -14.88 14.00 -32.34
C THR A 362 -15.70 12.80 -32.83
N ASP A 363 -15.55 12.40 -34.09
CA ASP A 363 -16.29 11.28 -34.69
C ASP A 363 -15.93 9.92 -34.08
N PHE A 364 -14.77 9.79 -33.43
CA PHE A 364 -14.39 8.60 -32.67
C PHE A 364 -15.15 8.47 -31.35
N LYS A 365 -15.79 9.56 -30.89
CA LYS A 365 -16.56 9.65 -29.62
C LYS A 365 -15.78 9.29 -28.36
N GLY A 366 -14.46 9.16 -28.44
CA GLY A 366 -13.64 8.77 -27.30
C GLY A 366 -12.17 8.56 -27.68
N TRP A 367 -11.29 8.81 -26.71
CA TRP A 367 -9.85 8.69 -26.91
C TRP A 367 -9.39 7.27 -27.20
N ARG A 368 -9.96 6.27 -26.53
CA ARG A 368 -9.61 4.85 -26.73
C ARG A 368 -9.92 4.38 -28.15
N ALA A 369 -11.11 4.72 -28.66
CA ALA A 369 -11.53 4.37 -30.02
C ALA A 369 -10.56 4.95 -31.07
N TYR A 370 -10.16 6.21 -30.90
CA TYR A 370 -9.14 6.84 -31.76
C TYR A 370 -7.78 6.14 -31.68
N ARG A 371 -7.29 5.85 -30.47
CA ARG A 371 -6.00 5.15 -30.27
C ARG A 371 -5.97 3.75 -30.87
N ALA A 372 -7.08 3.01 -30.77
CA ALA A 372 -7.24 1.69 -31.38
C ALA A 372 -7.17 1.79 -32.92
N ALA A 373 -7.86 2.75 -33.52
CA ALA A 373 -7.84 2.97 -34.95
C ALA A 373 -6.43 3.30 -35.48
N GLN A 374 -5.67 4.14 -34.77
CA GLN A 374 -4.28 4.45 -35.15
C GLN A 374 -3.36 3.21 -35.10
N THR A 375 -3.54 2.35 -34.11
CA THR A 375 -2.73 1.15 -33.97
C THR A 375 -3.01 0.17 -35.11
N SER A 376 -4.29 -0.02 -35.48
CA SER A 376 -4.68 -0.85 -36.61
C SER A 376 -4.14 -0.35 -37.96
N SER A 377 -4.12 0.97 -38.18
CA SER A 377 -3.52 1.56 -39.38
C SER A 377 -2.00 1.41 -39.43
N SER A 378 -1.32 1.34 -38.27
CA SER A 378 0.14 1.16 -38.21
C SER A 378 0.61 -0.28 -38.44
N ILE A 379 -0.27 -1.28 -38.26
CA ILE A 379 0.04 -2.71 -38.48
C ILE A 379 -0.26 -3.12 -39.94
N ALA A 380 -1.05 -2.34 -40.67
CA ALA A 380 -1.44 -2.59 -42.06
C ALA A 380 -0.45 -2.03 -43.10
N HIS A 381 0.65 -1.43 -42.65
CA HIS A 381 1.78 -0.92 -43.44
C HIS A 381 3.08 -1.51 -42.92
#